data_AF-A0A973EUQ5-F1
#
_entry.id   AF-A0A973EUQ5-F1
#
_cell.length_a   1.000
_cell.length_b   1.000
_cell.length_c   1.000
_cell.angle_alpha   90.00
_cell.angle_beta   90.00
_cell.angle_gamma   90.00
#
_symmetry.space_group_name_H-M   'P 1'
#
loop_
_entity.id
_entity.type
_entity.pdbx_description
1 polymer ?
#
loop_
_entity_poly.entity_id
_entity_poly.type
_entity_poly.pdbx_seq_one_letter_code
_entity_poly.pdbx_strand_id
1 'polypeptide(L)'
;MNQIKVGDKIPMFTLPDQDGNLFDISTVVGKKKLVLFFYPKDNSLGCTREACYFQDMSEAFEEADAMIIGISGQSSESHKNFAEKNNLRYTLLSDKGDKIRKLFGVPWDFFGTV
;
A
#
# COMPACT_ATOMS: atom_id res chain seq x y z
N MET A 1 -0.54 -16.01 14.35
CA MET A 1 -0.74 -14.67 13.75
C MET A 1 -2.17 -14.62 13.24
N ASN A 2 -2.99 -13.67 13.69
CA ASN A 2 -4.37 -13.57 13.22
C ASN A 2 -4.39 -12.80 11.90
N GLN A 3 -4.51 -13.52 10.80
CA GLN A 3 -4.83 -12.96 9.49
C GLN A 3 -6.18 -12.26 9.55
N ILE A 4 -6.26 -11.06 8.99
CA ILE A 4 -7.53 -10.31 8.90
C ILE A 4 -8.55 -11.10 8.08
N LYS A 5 -9.82 -11.06 8.50
CA LYS A 5 -10.93 -11.75 7.84
C LYS A 5 -12.03 -10.77 7.44
N VAL A 6 -12.89 -11.21 6.52
CA VAL A 6 -14.09 -10.45 6.15
C VAL A 6 -14.96 -10.22 7.39
N GLY A 7 -15.32 -8.96 7.64
CA GLY A 7 -16.08 -8.52 8.81
C GLY A 7 -15.21 -7.98 9.96
N ASP A 8 -13.89 -8.20 9.93
CA ASP A 8 -12.99 -7.60 10.91
C ASP A 8 -12.88 -6.08 10.71
N LYS A 9 -12.65 -5.37 11.82
CA LYS A 9 -12.26 -3.97 11.75
C LYS A 9 -10.81 -3.87 11.30
N ILE A 10 -10.54 -2.92 10.42
CA ILE A 10 -9.17 -2.62 10.00
C ILE A 10 -8.31 -2.22 11.22
N PRO A 11 -7.09 -2.77 11.37
CA PRO A 11 -6.15 -2.30 12.36
C PRO A 11 -5.79 -0.83 12.13
N MET A 12 -5.75 -0.03 13.20
CA MET A 12 -5.35 1.37 13.10
C MET A 12 -3.83 1.49 13.10
N PHE A 13 -3.29 2.32 12.20
CA PHE A 13 -1.86 2.55 12.08
C PHE A 13 -1.55 3.93 11.48
N THR A 14 -0.32 4.36 11.71
CA THR A 14 0.26 5.55 11.11
C THR A 14 1.60 5.18 10.49
N LEU A 15 1.81 5.53 9.23
CA LEU A 15 3.07 5.29 8.52
C LEU A 15 3.49 6.55 7.75
N PRO A 16 4.80 6.76 7.54
CA PRO A 16 5.26 7.80 6.64
C PRO A 16 4.90 7.45 5.19
N ASP A 17 4.41 8.44 4.44
CA ASP A 17 4.17 8.35 3.00
C ASP A 17 5.47 8.52 2.20
N GLN A 18 5.37 8.55 0.87
CA GLN A 18 6.50 8.75 -0.03
C GLN A 18 7.21 10.11 0.14
N ASP A 19 6.52 11.13 0.64
CA ASP A 19 7.07 12.47 0.89
C ASP A 19 7.57 12.63 2.34
N GLY A 20 7.44 11.58 3.16
CA GLY A 20 7.85 11.56 4.56
C GLY A 20 6.81 12.15 5.53
N ASN A 21 5.61 12.50 5.04
CA ASN A 21 4.53 12.96 5.89
C ASN A 21 3.87 11.77 6.58
N LEU A 22 3.41 11.96 7.82
CA LEU A 22 2.69 10.91 8.53
C LEU A 22 1.26 10.78 7.99
N PHE A 23 0.95 9.61 7.45
CA PHE A 23 -0.37 9.21 7.04
C PHE A 23 -1.02 8.35 8.13
N ASP A 24 -2.12 8.84 8.70
CA ASP A 24 -2.94 8.10 9.67
C ASP A 24 -4.16 7.51 8.97
N ILE A 25 -4.27 6.18 8.99
CA ILE A 25 -5.36 5.44 8.34
C ILE A 25 -6.75 5.83 8.89
N SER A 26 -6.82 6.25 10.17
CA SER A 26 -8.08 6.65 10.80
C SER A 26 -8.71 7.90 10.16
N THR A 27 -7.90 8.70 9.45
CA THR A 27 -8.37 9.91 8.79
C THR A 27 -9.23 9.62 7.55
N VAL A 28 -9.09 8.42 6.96
CA VAL A 28 -9.77 8.00 5.72
C VAL A 28 -10.73 6.82 5.93
N VAL A 29 -10.50 5.98 6.94
CA VAL A 29 -11.37 4.83 7.24
C VAL A 29 -12.79 5.31 7.56
N GLY A 30 -13.78 4.67 6.91
CA GLY A 30 -15.19 5.03 7.05
C GLY A 30 -15.61 6.25 6.24
N LYS A 31 -14.67 6.96 5.59
CA LYS A 31 -14.96 8.09 4.68
C LYS A 31 -14.83 7.69 3.21
N LYS A 32 -13.86 6.83 2.89
CA LYS A 32 -13.65 6.28 1.55
C LYS A 32 -13.47 4.77 1.62
N LYS A 33 -13.75 4.08 0.52
CA LYS A 33 -13.33 2.68 0.35
C LYS A 33 -11.81 2.66 0.20
N LEU A 34 -11.16 1.64 0.74
CA LEU A 34 -9.70 1.53 0.72
C LEU A 34 -9.30 0.26 0.00
N VAL A 35 -8.33 0.37 -0.90
CA VAL A 35 -7.64 -0.74 -1.56
C VAL A 35 -6.21 -0.72 -1.07
N LEU A 36 -5.91 -1.61 -0.12
CA LEU A 36 -4.57 -1.77 0.43
C LEU A 36 -3.91 -2.97 -0.24
N PHE A 37 -2.74 -2.77 -0.83
CA PHE A 37 -1.93 -3.88 -1.36
C PHE A 37 -0.52 -3.83 -0.79
N PHE A 38 -0.03 -5.00 -0.38
CA PHE A 38 1.31 -5.16 0.19
C PHE A 38 2.21 -5.79 -0.85
N TYR A 39 3.40 -5.24 -1.03
CA TYR A 39 4.35 -5.75 -2.02
C TYR A 39 5.77 -5.83 -1.44
N PRO A 40 6.63 -6.75 -1.91
CA PRO A 40 7.94 -6.96 -1.29
C PRO A 40 8.95 -5.83 -1.50
N LYS A 41 9.00 -5.27 -2.71
CA LYS A 41 10.09 -4.36 -3.09
C LYS A 41 9.76 -3.46 -4.27
N ASP A 42 10.00 -2.16 -4.10
CA ASP A 42 10.00 -1.15 -5.16
C ASP A 42 10.93 -1.56 -6.32
N ASN A 43 10.59 -1.13 -7.55
CA ASN A 43 11.40 -1.32 -8.75
C ASN A 43 11.70 -2.78 -9.15
N SER A 44 11.10 -3.77 -8.48
CA SER A 44 11.17 -5.17 -8.91
C SER A 44 10.16 -5.43 -10.04
N LEU A 45 10.47 -6.36 -10.95
CA LEU A 45 9.71 -6.51 -12.20
C LEU A 45 8.23 -6.86 -11.98
N GLY A 46 7.94 -7.73 -11.00
CA GLY A 46 6.57 -8.09 -10.62
C GLY A 46 5.82 -6.92 -9.97
N CYS A 47 6.39 -6.36 -8.90
CA CYS A 47 5.74 -5.27 -8.15
C CYS A 47 5.58 -4.00 -8.99
N THR A 48 6.49 -3.73 -9.92
CA THR A 48 6.36 -2.59 -10.83
C THR A 48 5.15 -2.76 -11.76
N ARG A 49 4.95 -3.97 -12.31
CA ARG A 49 3.78 -4.25 -13.15
C ARG A 49 2.48 -4.11 -12.37
N GLU A 50 2.42 -4.66 -11.17
CA GLU A 50 1.24 -4.56 -10.31
C GLU A 50 0.93 -3.11 -9.91
N ALA A 51 1.94 -2.35 -9.47
CA ALA A 51 1.80 -0.95 -9.14
C ALA A 51 1.31 -0.10 -10.33
N CYS A 52 1.91 -0.29 -11.52
CA CYS A 52 1.45 0.40 -12.72
C CYS A 52 0.02 -0.01 -13.10
N TYR A 53 -0.37 -1.26 -12.92
CA TYR A 53 -1.74 -1.70 -13.18
C TYR A 53 -2.75 -0.99 -12.27
N PHE A 54 -2.43 -0.80 -10.99
CA PHE A 54 -3.26 0.02 -10.10
C PHE A 54 -3.35 1.47 -10.55
N GLN A 55 -2.25 2.03 -11.08
CA GLN A 55 -2.25 3.38 -11.65
C GLN A 55 -3.12 3.46 -12.91
N ASP A 56 -3.07 2.48 -13.81
CA ASP A 56 -3.90 2.43 -15.01
C ASP A 56 -5.39 2.32 -14.66
N MET A 57 -5.70 1.65 -13.56
CA MET A 57 -7.06 1.48 -13.04
C MET A 57 -7.54 2.64 -12.15
N SER A 58 -6.74 3.70 -11.96
CA SER A 58 -7.03 4.74 -10.96
C SER A 58 -8.39 5.42 -11.17
N GLU A 59 -8.80 5.62 -12.42
CA GLU A 59 -10.10 6.21 -12.76
C GLU A 59 -11.27 5.33 -12.29
N ALA A 60 -11.20 4.02 -12.53
CA ALA A 60 -12.23 3.08 -12.08
C ALA A 60 -12.33 3.01 -10.54
N PHE A 61 -11.19 3.14 -9.84
CA PHE A 61 -11.20 3.24 -8.38
C PHE A 61 -11.78 4.58 -7.90
N GLU A 62 -11.49 5.68 -8.58
CA GLU A 62 -12.06 7.00 -8.26
C GLU A 62 -13.58 7.02 -8.47
N GLU A 63 -14.09 6.48 -9.57
CA GLU A 63 -15.53 6.30 -9.83
C GLU A 63 -16.22 5.46 -8.75
N ALA A 64 -15.50 4.51 -8.15
CA ALA A 64 -15.99 3.67 -7.06
C ALA A 64 -15.89 4.34 -5.68
N ASP A 65 -15.40 5.58 -5.58
CA ASP A 65 -15.01 6.28 -4.35
C ASP A 65 -14.04 5.47 -3.48
N ALA A 66 -13.02 4.91 -4.14
CA ALA A 66 -11.98 4.11 -3.54
C ALA A 66 -10.61 4.78 -3.65
N MET A 67 -9.82 4.67 -2.57
CA MET A 67 -8.44 5.13 -2.50
C MET A 67 -7.49 3.93 -2.53
N ILE A 68 -6.51 3.98 -3.42
CA ILE A 68 -5.45 2.97 -3.52
C ILE A 68 -4.28 3.36 -2.63
N ILE A 69 -3.74 2.40 -1.88
CA ILE A 69 -2.55 2.59 -1.04
C ILE A 69 -1.65 1.36 -1.17
N GLY A 70 -0.42 1.59 -1.63
CA GLY A 70 0.64 0.57 -1.64
C GLY A 70 1.45 0.60 -0.35
N ILE A 71 1.78 -0.56 0.20
CA ILE A 71 2.57 -0.67 1.45
C ILE A 71 3.71 -1.65 1.26
N SER A 72 4.94 -1.22 1.56
CA SER A 72 6.08 -2.15 1.66
C SER A 72 7.10 -1.71 2.70
N GLY A 73 8.06 -2.57 3.00
CA GLY A 73 9.12 -2.28 3.97
C GLY A 73 10.20 -1.30 3.48
N GLN A 74 10.09 -0.77 2.26
CA GLN A 74 11.07 0.20 1.74
C GLN A 74 10.89 1.59 2.38
N SER A 75 11.87 2.46 2.22
CA SER A 75 11.82 3.83 2.77
C SER A 75 10.91 4.75 1.95
N SER A 76 10.43 5.83 2.56
CA SER A 76 9.77 6.95 1.85
C SER A 76 10.57 7.43 0.64
N GLU A 77 11.89 7.56 0.77
CA GLU A 77 12.76 7.94 -0.35
C GLU A 77 12.72 6.92 -1.51
N SER A 78 12.69 5.61 -1.19
CA SER A 78 12.55 4.57 -2.21
C SER A 78 11.19 4.67 -2.90
N HIS A 79 10.12 4.89 -2.13
CA HIS A 79 8.77 5.07 -2.65
C HIS A 79 8.65 6.30 -3.54
N LYS A 80 9.26 7.42 -3.14
CA LYS A 80 9.26 8.65 -3.94
C LYS A 80 9.89 8.42 -5.30
N ASN A 81 11.10 7.87 -5.31
CA ASN A 81 11.80 7.53 -6.55
C ASN A 81 11.00 6.52 -7.40
N PHE A 82 10.33 5.55 -6.76
CA PHE A 82 9.50 4.57 -7.44
C PHE A 82 8.24 5.19 -8.06
N ALA A 83 7.56 6.08 -7.33
CA ALA A 83 6.40 6.80 -7.78
C ALA A 83 6.74 7.75 -8.93
N GLU A 84 7.81 8.53 -8.81
CA GLU A 84 8.27 9.45 -9.87
C GLU A 84 8.64 8.69 -11.15
N LYS A 85 9.42 7.61 -11.02
CA LYS A 85 9.88 6.81 -12.16
C LYS A 85 8.73 6.14 -12.93
N ASN A 86 7.68 5.74 -12.23
CA ASN A 86 6.55 5.01 -12.83
C ASN A 86 5.27 5.85 -12.91
N ASN A 87 5.35 7.16 -12.63
CA ASN A 87 4.22 8.09 -12.61
C ASN A 87 3.04 7.60 -11.75
N LEU A 88 3.33 7.01 -10.58
CA LEU A 88 2.32 6.58 -9.62
C LEU A 88 1.81 7.79 -8.86
N ARG A 89 0.50 8.01 -8.87
CA ARG A 89 -0.18 9.19 -8.29
C ARG A 89 -0.92 8.89 -6.99
N TYR A 90 -0.94 7.62 -6.58
CA TYR A 90 -1.56 7.18 -5.33
C TYR A 90 -0.51 7.05 -4.21
N THR A 91 -1.00 6.97 -2.97
CA THR A 91 -0.14 6.96 -1.77
C THR A 91 0.67 5.67 -1.64
N LEU A 92 1.94 5.80 -1.31
CA LEU A 92 2.83 4.69 -0.94
C LEU A 92 3.31 4.86 0.51
N LEU A 93 3.12 3.85 1.35
CA LEU A 93 3.46 3.91 2.78
C LEU A 93 4.64 3.00 3.12
N SER A 94 5.60 3.58 3.84
CA SER A 94 6.84 2.93 4.26
C SER A 94 6.66 2.19 5.60
N ASP A 95 6.38 0.89 5.56
CA ASP A 95 6.26 -0.02 6.72
C ASP A 95 7.62 -0.60 7.16
N LYS A 96 8.56 0.26 7.58
CA LYS A 96 9.89 -0.18 8.02
C LYS A 96 9.79 -1.24 9.13
N GLY A 97 10.28 -2.44 8.84
CA GLY A 97 10.25 -3.60 9.76
C GLY A 97 9.03 -4.51 9.60
N ASP A 98 8.19 -4.26 8.59
CA ASP A 98 7.00 -5.04 8.23
C ASP A 98 5.99 -5.17 9.38
N LYS A 99 5.84 -4.14 10.20
CA LYS A 99 4.97 -4.21 11.38
C LYS A 99 3.51 -4.26 10.96
N ILE A 100 3.12 -3.43 10.00
CA ILE A 100 1.75 -3.35 9.49
C ILE A 100 1.44 -4.58 8.63
N ARG A 101 2.35 -5.01 7.76
CA ARG A 101 2.18 -6.27 7.01
C ARG A 101 1.88 -7.46 7.94
N LYS A 102 2.66 -7.60 9.02
CA LYS A 102 2.46 -8.66 10.04
C LYS A 102 1.15 -8.47 10.81
N LEU A 103 0.77 -7.23 11.11
CA LEU A 103 -0.49 -6.90 11.79
C LEU A 103 -1.71 -7.31 10.96
N PHE A 104 -1.64 -7.17 9.64
CA PHE A 104 -2.66 -7.66 8.71
C PHE A 104 -2.58 -9.18 8.47
N GLY A 105 -1.51 -9.83 8.95
CA GLY A 105 -1.24 -11.25 8.74
C GLY A 105 -0.92 -11.60 7.29
N VAL A 106 -0.44 -10.64 6.50
CA VAL A 106 0.02 -10.90 5.13
C VAL A 106 1.35 -11.64 5.19
N PRO A 107 1.46 -12.85 4.60
CA PRO A 107 2.69 -13.61 4.64
C PRO A 107 3.81 -12.87 3.91
N TRP A 108 5.05 -13.15 4.29
CA TRP A 108 6.18 -12.68 3.50
C TRP A 108 6.33 -13.61 2.30
N ASP A 109 6.24 -13.05 1.10
CA ASP A 109 6.54 -13.79 -0.11
C ASP A 109 7.40 -12.94 -1.04
N PHE A 110 8.57 -13.44 -1.39
CA PHE A 110 9.50 -12.76 -2.29
C PHE A 110 9.06 -12.83 -3.76
N PHE A 111 8.21 -13.80 -4.10
CA PHE A 111 7.83 -14.10 -5.49
C PHE A 111 6.42 -13.63 -5.87
N GLY A 112 5.62 -13.14 -4.92
CA GLY A 112 4.25 -12.66 -5.19
C GLY A 112 3.32 -13.78 -5.68
N THR A 113 3.49 -14.99 -5.13
CA THR A 113 2.79 -16.22 -5.51
C THR A 113 1.61 -16.57 -4.58
N VAL A 114 1.40 -15.79 -3.53
CA VAL A 114 0.31 -15.93 -2.54
C VAL A 114 -0.91 -15.07 -2.87
#